data_AF-A0A238L5D4-F1
#
_entry.id   AF-A0A238L5D4-F1
#
_cell.length_a   1.000
_cell.length_b   1.000
_cell.length_c   1.000
_cell.angle_alpha   90.00
_cell.angle_beta   90.00
_cell.angle_gamma   90.00
#
_symmetry.space_group_name_H-M   'P 1'
#
loop_
_entity.id
_entity.type
_entity.pdbx_description
1 polymer ?
#
loop_
_entity_poly.entity_id
_entity_poly.type
_entity_poly.pdbx_seq_one_letter_code
_entity_poly.pdbx_strand_id
1 'polypeptide(L)'
;MMQRTFKIIFWVFIGLYIVALALFLVGTFGLFGAARDPLSGIFLIPLGWPWNFLTDVFPEVLWPWVAAAMPTANAGILGWLSYRISST
;
A
#
# COMPACT_ATOMS: atom_id res chain seq x y z
N MET A 1 13.05 -23.50 1.64
CA MET A 1 12.85 -22.74 0.38
C MET A 1 11.66 -21.79 0.47
N MET A 2 10.47 -22.29 0.85
CA MET A 2 9.22 -21.51 0.94
C MET A 2 9.28 -20.28 1.86
N GLN A 3 9.88 -20.39 3.05
CA GLN A 3 10.06 -19.25 3.98
C GLN A 3 10.81 -18.05 3.34
N ARG A 4 11.85 -18.33 2.55
CA ARG A 4 12.67 -17.27 1.92
C ARG A 4 11.85 -16.53 0.87
N THR A 5 10.98 -17.23 0.15
CA THR A 5 10.08 -16.65 -0.85
C THR A 5 9.09 -15.68 -0.21
N PHE A 6 8.41 -16.06 0.89
CA PHE A 6 7.46 -15.16 1.57
C PHE A 6 8.13 -13.91 2.13
N LYS A 7 9.33 -14.02 2.70
CA LYS A 7 10.10 -12.86 3.17
C LYS A 7 10.48 -11.92 2.02
N ILE A 8 10.92 -12.48 0.89
CA ILE A 8 11.23 -11.68 -0.31
C ILE A 8 9.97 -10.97 -0.81
N ILE A 9 8.85 -11.70 -0.95
CA ILE A 9 7.56 -11.12 -1.38
C ILE A 9 7.13 -10.00 -0.44
N PHE A 10 7.23 -10.20 0.88
CA PHE A 10 6.92 -9.17 1.87
C PHE A 10 7.77 -7.92 1.67
N TRP A 11 9.09 -8.05 1.56
CA TRP A 11 9.98 -6.89 1.40
C TRP A 11 9.80 -6.18 0.05
N VAL A 12 9.55 -6.94 -1.02
CA VAL A 12 9.21 -6.35 -2.34
C VAL A 12 7.89 -5.58 -2.25
N PHE A 13 6.87 -6.14 -1.60
CA PHE A 13 5.59 -5.47 -1.39
C PHE A 13 5.75 -4.18 -0.60
N ILE A 14 6.51 -4.21 0.51
CA ILE A 14 6.82 -3.01 1.31
C ILE A 14 7.56 -1.96 0.48
N GLY A 15 8.56 -2.36 -0.32
CA GLY A 15 9.27 -1.44 -1.21
C GLY A 15 8.34 -0.76 -2.22
N LEU A 16 7.50 -1.54 -2.90
CA LEU A 16 6.50 -1.02 -3.83
C LEU A 16 5.51 -0.08 -3.14
N TYR A 17 5.08 -0.42 -1.93
CA TYR A 17 4.14 0.39 -1.16
C TYR A 17 4.75 1.73 -0.75
N ILE A 18 6.00 1.75 -0.28
CA ILE A 18 6.72 2.98 0.05
C ILE A 18 6.85 3.89 -1.19
N VAL A 19 7.21 3.32 -2.34
CA VAL A 19 7.32 4.08 -3.60
C VAL A 19 5.95 4.65 -4.00
N ALA A 20 4.89 3.85 -3.93
CA ALA A 20 3.53 4.31 -4.23
C ALA A 20 3.08 5.44 -3.30
N LEU A 21 3.38 5.35 -1.99
CA LEU A 21 3.11 6.42 -1.03
C LEU A 21 3.90 7.69 -1.34
N ALA A 22 5.18 7.56 -1.70
CA ALA A 22 6.00 8.70 -2.08
C ALA A 22 5.41 9.40 -3.32
N LEU A 23 5.05 8.64 -4.36
CA LEU A 23 4.41 9.17 -5.57
C LEU A 23 3.07 9.84 -5.26
N PHE A 24 2.25 9.23 -4.40
CA PHE A 24 0.98 9.80 -3.95
C PHE A 24 1.19 11.15 -3.24
N LEU A 25 2.14 11.24 -2.30
CA LEU A 25 2.42 12.49 -1.58
C LEU A 25 3.00 13.55 -2.52
N VAL A 26 3.92 13.18 -3.42
CA VAL A 26 4.50 14.10 -4.40
C VAL A 26 3.43 14.65 -5.32
N GLY A 27 2.58 13.79 -5.90
CA GLY A 27 1.51 14.21 -6.81
C GLY A 27 0.40 14.98 -6.10
N THR A 28 0.00 14.58 -4.88
CA THR A 28 -1.06 15.26 -4.13
C THR A 28 -0.66 16.67 -3.70
N PHE A 29 0.56 16.84 -3.18
CA PHE A 29 1.00 18.12 -2.63
C PHE A 29 1.79 18.98 -3.64
N GLY A 30 2.25 18.41 -4.75
CA GLY A 30 3.15 19.08 -5.70
C GLY A 30 4.56 19.24 -5.13
N LEU A 31 5.04 18.23 -4.40
CA LEU A 31 6.35 18.29 -3.76
C LEU A 31 7.46 18.35 -4.83
N PHE A 32 8.60 18.95 -4.48
CA PHE A 32 9.77 19.06 -5.36
C PHE A 32 9.51 19.84 -6.68
N GLY A 33 8.51 20.72 -6.70
CA GLY A 33 8.15 21.48 -7.91
C GLY A 33 7.38 20.67 -8.95
N ALA A 34 6.91 19.47 -8.60
CA ALA A 34 6.03 18.68 -9.45
C ALA A 34 4.66 19.36 -9.59
N ALA A 35 4.04 19.22 -10.77
CA ALA A 35 2.64 19.59 -10.95
C ALA A 35 1.75 18.69 -10.08
N ARG A 36 0.71 19.26 -9.48
CA ARG A 36 -0.26 18.46 -8.71
C ARG A 36 -0.99 17.51 -9.64
N ASP A 37 -1.02 16.23 -9.27
CA ASP A 37 -1.65 15.16 -10.01
C ASP A 37 -2.81 14.55 -9.20
N PRO A 38 -4.07 14.81 -9.59
CA PRO A 38 -5.25 14.24 -8.93
C PRO A 38 -5.30 12.70 -8.99
N LEU A 39 -4.62 12.08 -9.95
CA LEU A 39 -4.62 10.63 -10.16
C LEU A 39 -3.42 9.93 -9.53
N SER A 40 -2.57 10.64 -8.79
CA SER A 40 -1.40 10.06 -8.11
C SER A 40 -1.73 8.93 -7.13
N GLY A 41 -2.99 8.84 -6.65
CA GLY A 41 -3.48 7.73 -5.83
C GLY A 41 -3.63 6.40 -6.56
N ILE A 42 -3.59 6.37 -7.90
CA ILE A 42 -3.80 5.15 -8.69
C ILE A 42 -2.77 4.06 -8.39
N PHE A 43 -1.54 4.44 -8.01
CA PHE A 43 -0.47 3.50 -7.68
C PHE A 43 -0.73 2.71 -6.39
N LEU A 44 -1.62 3.21 -5.52
CA LEU A 44 -2.00 2.55 -4.27
C LEU A 44 -3.16 1.56 -4.47
N ILE A 45 -3.94 1.72 -5.54
CA ILE A 45 -5.14 0.90 -5.79
C ILE A 45 -4.82 -0.59 -5.93
N PRO A 46 -3.84 -1.02 -6.76
CA PRO A 46 -3.51 -2.44 -6.90
C PRO A 46 -2.96 -3.04 -5.60
N LEU A 47 -2.20 -2.26 -4.83
CA LEU A 47 -1.58 -2.71 -3.59
C LEU A 47 -2.59 -2.85 -2.44
N GLY A 48 -3.67 -2.06 -2.47
CA GLY A 48 -4.72 -2.06 -1.44
C GLY A 48 -5.90 -2.97 -1.75
N TRP A 49 -5.92 -3.64 -2.91
CA TRP A 49 -6.98 -4.58 -3.25
C TRP A 49 -6.93 -5.83 -2.35
N PRO A 50 -8.08 -6.44 -1.98
CA PRO A 50 -9.46 -5.99 -2.22
C PRO A 50 -9.95 -4.96 -1.18
N TRP A 51 -9.16 -4.64 -0.16
CA TRP A 51 -9.58 -3.82 0.98
C TRP A 51 -10.04 -2.41 0.59
N ASN A 52 -9.58 -1.89 -0.55
CA ASN A 52 -10.09 -0.66 -1.14
C ASN A 52 -11.63 -0.65 -1.33
N PHE A 53 -12.32 -1.79 -1.44
CA PHE A 53 -13.79 -1.81 -1.46
C PHE A 53 -14.45 -1.30 -0.17
N LEU A 54 -13.68 -1.13 0.91
CA LEU A 54 -14.16 -0.62 2.19
C LEU A 54 -14.08 0.92 2.28
N THR A 55 -13.50 1.61 1.29
CA THR A 55 -13.38 3.08 1.31
C THR A 55 -14.74 3.77 1.37
N ASP A 56 -15.74 3.19 0.72
CA ASP A 56 -17.08 3.77 0.55
C ASP A 56 -17.87 3.85 1.86
N VAL A 57 -17.38 3.19 2.92
CA VAL A 57 -17.95 3.26 4.28
C VAL A 57 -17.54 4.56 5.00
N PHE A 58 -16.50 5.25 4.52
CA PHE A 58 -15.96 6.46 5.13
C PHE A 58 -16.42 7.72 4.37
N PRO A 59 -16.38 8.92 4.99
CA PRO A 59 -16.61 10.18 4.30
C PRO A 59 -15.66 10.39 3.11
N GLU A 60 -16.17 10.94 2.01
CA GLU A 60 -15.43 11.12 0.74
C GLU A 60 -14.11 11.89 0.90
N VAL A 61 -14.09 12.89 1.78
CA VAL A 61 -12.89 13.68 2.11
C VAL A 61 -11.73 12.81 2.61
N LEU A 62 -12.03 11.68 3.24
CA LEU A 62 -11.03 10.76 3.79
C LEU A 62 -10.64 9.65 2.81
N TRP A 63 -11.35 9.47 1.69
CA TRP A 63 -11.11 8.35 0.78
C TRP A 63 -9.66 8.21 0.33
N PRO A 64 -8.93 9.28 -0.07
CA PRO A 64 -7.54 9.14 -0.49
C PRO A 64 -6.64 8.58 0.63
N TRP A 65 -6.88 9.02 1.87
CA TRP A 65 -6.11 8.60 3.03
C TRP A 65 -6.45 7.18 3.47
N VAL A 66 -7.74 6.84 3.45
CA VAL A 66 -8.23 5.50 3.75
C VAL A 66 -7.71 4.51 2.71
N ALA A 67 -7.83 4.81 1.41
CA ALA A 67 -7.30 3.99 0.33
C ALA A 67 -5.77 3.83 0.42
N ALA A 68 -5.05 4.91 0.78
CA ALA A 68 -3.61 4.85 1.00
C ALA A 68 -3.21 3.93 2.16
N ALA A 69 -4.08 3.74 3.16
CA ALA A 69 -3.85 2.83 4.27
C ALA A 69 -4.19 1.36 3.94
N MET A 70 -5.03 1.08 2.95
CA MET A 70 -5.48 -0.28 2.61
C MET A 70 -4.35 -1.30 2.31
N PRO A 71 -3.24 -0.93 1.63
CA PRO A 71 -2.12 -1.85 1.45
C PRO A 71 -1.51 -2.38 2.76
N THR A 72 -1.70 -1.69 3.89
CA THR A 72 -1.20 -2.16 5.20
C THR A 72 -1.84 -3.49 5.63
N ALA A 73 -3.09 -3.76 5.24
CA ALA A 73 -3.74 -5.04 5.52
C ALA A 73 -3.02 -6.19 4.80
N ASN A 74 -2.66 -6.00 3.52
CA ASN A 74 -1.88 -6.97 2.75
C ASN A 74 -0.47 -7.17 3.33
N ALA A 75 0.20 -6.08 3.72
CA ALA A 75 1.49 -6.16 4.42
C ALA A 75 1.38 -6.95 5.73
N GLY A 76 0.33 -6.70 6.53
CA GLY A 76 0.06 -7.42 7.77
C GLY A 76 -0.13 -8.92 7.58
N ILE A 77 -0.90 -9.32 6.55
CA ILE A 77 -1.10 -10.73 6.20
C ILE A 77 0.22 -11.39 5.78
N LEU A 78 0.97 -10.76 4.88
CA LEU A 78 2.27 -11.30 4.42
C LEU A 78 3.29 -11.39 5.56
N GLY A 79 3.32 -10.41 6.45
CA GLY A 79 4.16 -10.40 7.64
C GLY A 79 3.78 -11.52 8.62
N TRP A 80 2.48 -11.68 8.89
CA TRP A 80 1.96 -12.74 9.75
C TRP A 80 2.27 -14.13 9.19
N LEU A 81 2.03 -14.37 7.89
CA LEU A 81 2.37 -15.64 7.24
C LEU A 81 3.88 -15.89 7.30
N SER A 82 4.71 -14.89 7.01
CA SER A 82 6.17 -15.01 7.07
C SER A 82 6.65 -15.38 8.47
N TYR A 83 6.05 -14.80 9.52
CA TYR A 83 6.35 -15.12 10.91
C TYR A 83 5.92 -16.54 11.27
N ARG A 84 4.67 -16.92 10.95
CA ARG A 84 4.12 -18.25 11.30
C ARG A 84 4.88 -19.39 10.63
N ILE A 85 5.19 -19.27 9.35
CA ILE A 85 5.96 -20.29 8.62
C ILE A 85 7.39 -20.38 9.18
N SER A 86 7.96 -19.30 9.72
CA SER A 86 9.29 -19.34 10.37
C SER A 86 9.30 -20.05 11.72
N SER A 87 8.14 -20.22 12.36
CA SER A 87 8.00 -20.84 13.70
C SER A 87 7.65 -22.34 13.68
N THR A 88 7.41 -22.91 12.49
CA THR A 88 7.17 -24.34 12.23
C THR A 88 8.37 -24.95 11.54
#